data_AF-A0ABD3EBA8-F1
#
_entry.id   AF-A0ABD3EBA8-F1
#
_cell.length_a   1.000
_cell.length_b   1.000
_cell.length_c   1.000
_cell.angle_alpha   90.00
_cell.angle_beta   90.00
_cell.angle_gamma   90.00
#
_symmetry.space_group_name_H-M   'P 1'
#
loop_
_entity.id
_entity.type
_entity.pdbx_description
1 polymer ?
#
loop_
_entity_poly.entity_id
_entity_poly.type
_entity_poly.pdbx_seq_one_letter_code
_entity_poly.pdbx_strand_id
1 'polypeptide(L)'
;MSTRQSTRRNQFPAQNGSGSSRSSSSYGNAAVRCHCGIQLELVTSWTDDNPGRHFQACPNYKMPSCCGFFRWFDEEMCSRSKEVIPGLLRKTNKLELLLATEQEKNKLVQDYELLLAAEQEKNKFVQVVLERQANVLEKHSAVMEKHGAVIEDQKNLTAELQMFKKKERMLKIVIAVMVLIIAFQVMSLPEFGKTMPRQLV
;
A
#
# COMPACT_ATOMS: atom_id res chain seq x y z
N MET A 1 54.75 8.73 11.53
CA MET A 1 53.46 8.09 11.22
C MET A 1 52.45 8.56 12.26
N SER A 2 51.41 9.23 11.79
CA SER A 2 50.41 9.96 12.58
C SER A 2 49.27 9.02 12.92
N THR A 3 48.98 8.82 14.22
CA THR A 3 47.76 8.15 14.65
C THR A 3 47.04 9.05 15.64
N ARG A 4 46.14 9.88 15.10
CA ARG A 4 45.16 10.67 15.85
C ARG A 4 44.22 9.72 16.57
N GLN A 5 44.14 9.77 17.90
CA GLN A 5 42.98 9.25 18.62
C GLN A 5 42.45 10.29 19.61
N SER A 6 41.19 10.60 19.38
CA SER A 6 40.37 11.59 20.06
C SER A 6 39.98 11.08 21.45
N THR A 7 40.34 11.81 22.49
CA THR A 7 39.77 11.66 23.82
C THR A 7 38.35 12.23 23.80
N ARG A 8 37.37 11.46 23.29
CA ARG A 8 35.95 11.79 23.47
C ARG A 8 35.60 11.57 24.94
N ARG A 9 35.40 12.67 25.67
CA ARG A 9 34.74 12.71 26.98
C ARG A 9 33.27 12.37 26.77
N ASN A 10 32.91 11.08 26.79
CA ASN A 10 31.50 10.67 26.88
C ASN A 10 31.10 10.68 28.36
N GLN A 11 30.35 11.71 28.74
CA GLN A 11 29.72 11.84 30.05
C GLN A 11 28.34 11.17 29.95
N PHE A 12 28.19 9.98 30.53
CA PHE A 12 26.88 9.35 30.74
C PHE A 12 26.40 9.61 32.17
N PRO A 13 25.08 9.83 32.40
CA PRO A 13 24.55 10.20 33.71
C PRO A 13 24.54 9.01 34.69
N ALA A 14 24.79 9.33 35.97
CA ALA A 14 24.87 8.38 37.07
C ALA A 14 23.55 7.62 37.27
N GLN A 15 23.63 6.28 37.35
CA GLN A 15 22.52 5.45 37.81
C GLN A 15 22.72 5.10 39.30
N ASN A 16 21.64 5.27 40.07
CA ASN A 16 21.53 4.94 41.49
C ASN A 16 21.60 3.42 41.71
N GLY A 17 22.55 2.97 42.53
CA GLY A 17 22.65 1.59 43.01
C GLY A 17 22.95 1.57 44.51
N SER A 18 22.10 0.85 45.25
CA SER A 18 22.02 0.78 46.71
C SER A 18 23.30 0.33 47.41
N GLY A 19 23.54 0.92 48.58
CA GLY A 19 24.79 0.86 49.34
C GLY A 19 25.24 -0.54 49.78
N SER A 20 26.55 -0.75 49.68
CA SER A 20 27.29 -1.73 50.46
C SER A 20 28.40 -0.99 51.19
N SER A 21 28.31 -0.97 52.52
CA SER A 21 29.26 -0.35 53.43
C SER A 21 30.64 -0.98 53.27
N ARG A 22 31.53 -0.33 52.51
CA ARG A 22 32.95 -0.69 52.46
C ARG A 22 33.69 0.13 53.51
N SER A 23 34.19 -0.56 54.52
CA SER A 23 35.05 -0.09 55.59
C SER A 23 36.13 0.85 55.04
N SER A 24 36.08 2.11 55.47
CA SER A 24 36.99 3.16 55.06
C SER A 24 38.36 2.95 55.69
N SER A 25 39.27 2.29 54.97
CA SER A 25 40.70 2.35 55.27
C SER A 25 41.18 3.79 55.08
N SER A 26 41.60 4.45 56.15
CA SER A 26 42.03 5.84 56.20
C SER A 26 43.43 6.05 55.60
N TYR A 27 43.61 5.75 54.32
CA TYR A 27 44.64 6.40 53.52
C TYR A 27 43.99 7.63 52.90
N GLY A 28 44.26 8.81 53.47
CA GLY A 28 43.81 10.07 52.91
C GLY A 28 44.22 10.16 51.44
N ASN A 29 43.23 10.26 50.54
CA ASN A 29 43.45 10.56 49.13
C ASN A 29 43.97 11.99 49.02
N ALA A 30 45.26 12.19 49.30
CA ALA A 30 45.95 13.43 48.99
C ALA A 30 45.80 13.66 47.47
N ALA A 31 45.19 14.79 47.10
CA ALA A 31 45.03 15.17 45.71
C ALA A 31 46.39 15.16 44.99
N VAL A 32 46.56 14.22 44.05
CA VAL A 32 47.79 14.13 43.25
C VAL A 32 47.88 15.37 42.37
N ARG A 33 49.01 16.08 42.44
CA ARG A 33 49.29 17.25 41.60
C ARG A 33 50.45 16.96 40.66
N CYS A 34 50.43 17.52 39.45
CA CYS A 34 51.60 17.51 38.58
C CYS A 34 52.64 18.55 39.01
N HIS A 35 53.80 18.58 38.36
CA HIS A 35 54.86 19.56 38.63
C HIS A 35 54.46 21.02 38.31
N CYS A 36 53.34 21.26 37.63
CA CYS A 36 52.77 22.59 37.44
C CYS A 36 51.90 23.04 38.64
N GLY A 37 51.72 22.20 39.67
CA GLY A 37 50.82 22.45 40.80
C GLY A 37 49.34 22.15 40.53
N ILE A 38 49.00 21.67 39.34
CA ILE A 38 47.62 21.38 38.94
C ILE A 38 47.20 20.00 39.49
N GLN A 39 46.03 19.95 40.12
CA GLN A 39 45.43 18.71 40.61
C GLN A 39 44.98 17.82 39.45
N LEU A 40 45.23 16.52 39.57
CA LEU A 40 45.01 15.55 38.51
C LEU A 40 43.74 14.73 38.75
N GLU A 41 42.94 14.60 37.70
CA GLU A 41 41.80 13.70 37.64
C GLU A 41 42.26 12.28 37.29
N LEU A 42 41.52 11.29 37.79
CA LEU A 42 41.68 9.90 37.40
C LEU A 42 40.98 9.68 36.05
N VAL A 43 41.72 9.30 35.02
CA VAL A 43 41.22 9.15 33.64
C VAL A 43 41.30 7.70 33.20
N THR A 44 40.26 7.17 32.56
CA THR A 44 40.26 5.83 31.99
C THR A 44 40.86 5.82 30.58
N SER A 45 41.83 4.95 30.32
CA SER A 45 42.37 4.68 28.99
C SER A 45 41.42 3.77 28.19
N TRP A 46 41.27 4.06 26.90
CA TRP A 46 40.47 3.27 25.95
C TRP A 46 41.29 2.79 24.74
N THR A 47 42.62 2.77 24.88
CA THR A 47 43.49 2.20 23.86
C THR A 47 43.42 0.67 23.88
N ASP A 48 43.75 0.01 22.77
CA ASP A 48 43.76 -1.46 22.70
C ASP A 48 44.78 -2.09 23.68
N ASP A 49 45.88 -1.40 23.99
CA ASP A 49 46.92 -1.88 24.91
C ASP A 49 46.55 -1.70 26.40
N ASN A 50 45.68 -0.73 26.70
CA ASN A 50 45.28 -0.38 28.06
C ASN A 50 43.76 -0.09 28.15
N PRO A 51 42.87 -0.98 27.70
CA PRO A 51 41.44 -0.76 27.79
C PRO A 51 40.97 -0.74 29.25
N GLY A 52 40.26 0.30 29.67
CA GLY A 52 39.70 0.42 31.02
C GLY A 52 40.70 0.78 32.11
N ARG A 53 41.99 0.92 31.81
CA ARG A 53 43.05 1.18 32.81
C ARG A 53 43.11 2.66 33.19
N HIS A 54 43.12 2.97 34.47
CA HIS A 54 43.16 4.35 34.93
C HIS A 54 44.58 4.94 34.98
N PHE A 55 44.71 6.19 34.56
CA PHE A 55 45.94 6.98 34.63
C PHE A 55 45.66 8.40 35.11
N GLN A 56 46.71 9.08 35.55
CA GLN A 56 46.71 10.50 35.88
C GLN A 56 47.82 11.16 35.07
N ALA A 57 47.49 12.21 34.32
CA ALA A 57 48.45 12.92 33.47
C ALA A 57 48.27 14.43 33.58
N CYS A 58 49.36 15.18 33.38
CA CYS A 58 49.30 16.63 33.33
C CYS A 58 48.29 17.09 32.26
N PRO A 59 47.33 17.97 32.58
CA PRO A 59 46.36 18.45 31.59
C PRO A 59 47.03 19.25 30.46
N ASN A 60 48.20 19.82 30.71
CA ASN A 60 48.98 20.55 29.73
C ASN A 60 49.80 19.64 28.79
N TYR A 61 49.52 18.33 28.71
CA TYR A 61 50.33 17.37 27.94
C TYR A 61 50.54 17.68 26.46
N LYS A 62 49.69 18.52 25.87
CA LYS A 62 49.78 18.96 24.47
C LYS A 62 50.48 20.30 24.28
N MET A 63 50.85 20.96 25.38
CA MET A 63 51.49 22.28 25.35
C MET A 63 53.01 22.15 25.40
N PRO A 64 53.77 23.06 24.78
CA PRO A 64 55.23 23.11 24.94
C PRO A 64 55.67 23.25 26.41
N SER A 65 54.82 23.84 27.26
CA SER A 65 55.00 23.99 28.71
C SER A 65 54.57 22.77 29.53
N CYS A 66 54.34 21.62 28.90
CA CYS A 66 54.02 20.37 29.58
C CYS A 66 55.15 19.96 30.53
N CYS A 67 54.82 19.68 31.80
CA CYS A 67 55.79 19.15 32.76
C CYS A 67 56.01 17.63 32.68
N GLY A 68 55.41 16.95 31.70
CA GLY A 68 55.57 15.52 31.45
C GLY A 68 54.97 14.57 32.49
N PHE A 69 54.29 15.07 33.53
CA PHE A 69 53.76 14.20 34.59
C PHE A 69 52.76 13.19 34.03
N PHE A 70 53.02 11.90 34.24
CA PHE A 70 52.15 10.79 33.90
C PHE A 70 52.39 9.65 34.90
N ARG A 71 51.32 9.03 35.39
CA ARG A 71 51.37 7.76 36.12
C ARG A 71 50.16 6.89 35.83
N TRP A 72 50.36 5.59 35.81
CA TRP A 72 49.27 4.63 35.89
C TRP A 72 48.77 4.56 37.35
N PHE A 73 47.46 4.55 37.51
CA PHE A 73 46.82 4.34 38.82
C PHE A 73 46.59 2.85 39.05
N ASP A 74 46.04 2.17 38.04
CA ASP A 74 45.87 0.71 38.08
C ASP A 74 47.14 0.00 37.63
N GLU A 75 47.33 -1.21 38.13
CA GLU A 75 48.36 -2.14 37.64
C GLU A 75 48.13 -2.52 36.16
N GLU A 76 49.18 -3.02 35.54
CA GLU A 76 49.10 -3.47 34.16
C GLU A 76 48.24 -4.72 34.05
N MET A 77 47.33 -4.74 33.08
CA MET A 77 46.51 -5.92 32.84
C MET A 77 47.35 -7.07 32.29
N CYS A 78 46.95 -8.31 32.62
CA CYS A 78 47.60 -9.49 32.07
C CYS A 78 47.47 -9.56 30.54
N SER A 79 48.46 -10.16 29.87
CA SER A 79 48.53 -10.24 28.40
C SER A 79 47.25 -10.81 27.79
N ARG A 80 46.68 -11.85 28.42
CA ARG A 80 45.41 -12.45 27.97
C ARG A 80 44.25 -11.45 27.96
N SER A 81 44.18 -10.56 28.94
CA SER A 81 43.10 -9.55 29.00
C SER A 81 43.25 -8.51 27.89
N LYS A 82 44.49 -8.11 27.57
CA LYS A 82 44.79 -7.20 26.46
C LYS A 82 44.42 -7.78 25.10
N GLU A 83 44.47 -9.10 24.94
CA GLU A 83 44.03 -9.77 23.72
C GLU A 83 42.50 -9.93 23.65
N VAL A 84 41.88 -10.35 24.75
CA VAL A 84 40.46 -10.75 24.76
C VAL A 84 39.52 -9.54 24.81
N ILE A 85 39.79 -8.55 25.67
CA ILE A 85 38.87 -7.42 25.92
C ILE A 85 38.59 -6.61 24.65
N PRO A 86 39.60 -6.19 23.85
CA PRO A 86 39.35 -5.46 22.62
C PRO A 86 38.55 -6.29 21.59
N GLY A 87 38.80 -7.60 21.54
CA GLY A 87 38.04 -8.51 20.68
C GLY A 87 36.55 -8.56 21.04
N LEU A 88 36.25 -8.66 22.33
CA LEU A 88 34.87 -8.63 22.84
C LEU A 88 34.21 -7.27 22.58
N LEU A 89 34.88 -6.15 22.86
CA LEU A 89 34.36 -4.81 22.60
C LEU A 89 34.01 -4.60 21.12
N ARG A 90 34.89 -4.98 20.20
CA ARG A 90 34.62 -4.92 18.75
C ARG A 90 33.39 -5.75 18.38
N LYS A 91 33.26 -6.95 18.94
CA LYS A 91 32.11 -7.83 18.68
C LYS A 91 30.82 -7.22 19.23
N THR A 92 30.81 -6.69 20.45
CA THR A 92 29.65 -6.04 21.05
C THR A 92 29.23 -4.82 20.25
N ASN A 93 30.15 -3.91 19.93
CA ASN A 93 29.84 -2.73 19.12
C ASN A 93 29.29 -3.11 17.74
N LYS A 94 29.83 -4.17 17.12
CA LYS A 94 29.31 -4.70 15.84
C LYS A 94 27.89 -5.24 15.99
N LEU A 95 27.61 -5.99 17.06
CA LEU A 95 26.28 -6.53 17.33
C LEU A 95 25.26 -5.44 17.63
N GLU A 96 25.65 -4.42 18.40
CA GLU A 96 24.80 -3.24 18.67
C GLU A 96 24.46 -2.49 17.37
N LEU A 97 25.45 -2.29 16.50
CA LEU A 97 25.21 -1.67 15.18
C LEU A 97 24.24 -2.51 14.34
N LEU A 98 24.46 -3.83 14.26
CA LEU A 98 23.58 -4.72 13.51
C LEU A 98 22.16 -4.72 14.06
N LEU A 99 22.01 -4.78 15.38
CA LEU A 99 20.70 -4.72 16.04
C LEU A 99 19.97 -3.42 15.72
N ALA A 100 20.67 -2.28 15.76
CA ALA A 100 20.09 -0.99 15.40
C ALA A 100 19.62 -0.96 13.94
N THR A 101 20.43 -1.48 13.01
CA THR A 101 20.04 -1.56 11.59
C THR A 101 18.86 -2.51 11.36
N GLU A 102 18.78 -3.60 12.11
CA GLU A 102 17.69 -4.55 11.98
C GLU A 102 16.39 -3.99 12.56
N GLN A 103 16.46 -3.26 13.67
CA GLN A 103 15.32 -2.54 14.22
C GLN A 103 14.78 -1.49 13.23
N GLU A 104 15.66 -0.79 12.52
CA GLU A 104 15.25 0.17 11.48
C GLU A 104 14.54 -0.53 10.32
N LYS A 105 15.08 -1.66 9.82
CA LYS A 105 14.40 -2.46 8.80
C LYS A 105 13.04 -2.97 9.27
N ASN A 106 12.95 -3.46 10.50
CA ASN A 106 11.68 -3.96 11.06
C ASN A 106 10.63 -2.86 11.13
N LYS A 107 11.01 -1.63 11.49
CA LYS A 107 10.10 -0.47 11.41
C LYS A 107 9.63 -0.23 9.97
N LEU A 108 10.53 -0.28 9.01
CA LEU A 108 10.17 -0.10 7.59
C LEU A 108 9.22 -1.19 7.10
N VAL A 109 9.45 -2.46 7.49
CA VAL A 109 8.54 -3.57 7.18
C VAL A 109 7.17 -3.33 7.80
N GLN A 110 7.12 -2.89 9.06
CA GLN A 110 5.86 -2.59 9.75
C GLN A 110 5.09 -1.43 9.08
N ASP A 111 5.79 -0.38 8.66
CA ASP A 111 5.20 0.74 7.92
C ASP A 111 4.65 0.27 6.56
N TYR A 112 5.38 -0.62 5.86
CA TYR A 112 4.93 -1.20 4.59
C TYR A 112 3.69 -2.08 4.76
N GLU A 113 3.64 -2.91 5.81
CA GLU A 113 2.48 -3.73 6.14
C GLU A 113 1.23 -2.87 6.40
N LEU A 114 1.39 -1.74 7.08
CA LEU A 114 0.29 -0.79 7.31
C LEU A 114 -0.23 -0.19 6.01
N LEU A 115 0.67 0.21 5.10
CA LEU A 115 0.31 0.73 3.78
C LEU A 115 -0.40 -0.33 2.93
N LEU A 116 0.09 -1.57 2.97
CA LEU A 116 -0.51 -2.68 2.23
C LEU A 116 -1.92 -2.98 2.74
N ALA A 117 -2.15 -2.96 4.05
CA ALA A 117 -3.47 -3.12 4.63
C ALA A 117 -4.44 -2.00 4.18
N ALA A 118 -3.98 -0.75 4.18
CA ALA A 118 -4.79 0.38 3.69
C ALA A 118 -5.14 0.24 2.19
N GLU A 119 -4.22 -0.27 1.38
CA GLU A 119 -4.46 -0.53 -0.04
C GLU A 119 -5.44 -1.69 -0.25
N GLN A 120 -5.34 -2.75 0.56
CA GLN A 120 -6.30 -3.86 0.55
C GLN A 120 -7.73 -3.37 0.85
N GLU A 121 -7.92 -2.44 1.79
CA GLU A 121 -9.23 -1.86 2.06
C GLU A 121 -9.81 -1.11 0.84
N LYS A 122 -8.98 -0.37 0.10
CA LYS A 122 -9.43 0.25 -1.16
C LYS A 122 -9.81 -0.79 -2.21
N ASN A 123 -9.03 -1.86 -2.31
CA ASN A 123 -9.29 -2.94 -3.26
C ASN A 123 -10.63 -3.64 -2.99
N LYS A 124 -11.07 -3.72 -1.73
CA LYS A 124 -12.42 -4.23 -1.40
C LYS A 124 -13.52 -3.37 -2.03
N PHE A 125 -13.37 -2.04 -2.04
CA PHE A 125 -14.34 -1.16 -2.69
C PHE A 125 -14.39 -1.41 -4.20
N VAL A 126 -13.22 -1.51 -4.85
CA VAL A 126 -13.12 -1.81 -6.28
C VAL A 126 -13.80 -3.14 -6.60
N GLN A 127 -13.56 -4.17 -5.78
CA GLN A 127 -14.20 -5.48 -5.94
C GLN A 127 -15.73 -5.39 -5.90
N VAL A 128 -16.29 -4.68 -4.90
CA VAL A 128 -17.75 -4.49 -4.81
C VAL A 128 -18.30 -3.77 -6.04
N VAL A 129 -17.59 -2.78 -6.57
CA VAL A 129 -18.00 -2.07 -7.80
C VAL A 129 -17.99 -3.01 -9.01
N LEU A 130 -16.94 -3.82 -9.16
CA LEU A 130 -16.82 -4.78 -10.26
C LEU A 130 -17.94 -5.84 -10.22
N GLU A 131 -18.23 -6.38 -9.04
CA GLU A 131 -19.33 -7.33 -8.85
C GLU A 131 -20.68 -6.71 -9.21
N ARG A 132 -20.93 -5.45 -8.81
CA ARG A 132 -22.14 -4.72 -9.21
C ARG A 132 -22.21 -4.51 -10.72
N GLN A 133 -21.12 -4.15 -11.37
CA GLN A 133 -21.06 -3.97 -12.82
C GLN A 133 -21.34 -5.28 -13.56
N ALA A 134 -20.77 -6.40 -13.11
CA ALA A 134 -21.04 -7.72 -13.68
C ALA A 134 -22.53 -8.08 -13.60
N ASN A 135 -23.15 -7.86 -12.43
CA ASN A 135 -24.59 -8.11 -12.24
C ASN A 135 -25.47 -7.21 -13.12
N VAL A 136 -25.07 -5.94 -13.34
CA VAL A 136 -25.79 -5.03 -14.24
C VAL A 136 -25.67 -5.51 -15.69
N LEU A 137 -24.49 -5.96 -16.10
CA LEU A 137 -24.25 -6.47 -17.45
C LEU A 137 -25.10 -7.72 -17.73
N GLU A 138 -25.18 -8.65 -16.79
CA GLU A 138 -26.02 -9.84 -16.88
C GLU A 138 -27.52 -9.49 -16.97
N LYS A 139 -27.99 -8.54 -16.15
CA LYS A 139 -29.37 -8.06 -16.23
C LYS A 139 -29.64 -7.40 -17.59
N HIS A 140 -28.68 -6.61 -18.08
CA HIS A 140 -28.81 -5.94 -19.37
C HIS A 140 -28.88 -6.93 -20.53
N SER A 141 -28.05 -7.98 -20.55
CA SER A 141 -28.12 -9.02 -21.59
C SER A 141 -29.47 -9.73 -21.59
N ALA A 142 -30.00 -10.09 -20.41
CA ALA A 142 -31.33 -10.70 -20.29
C ALA A 142 -32.46 -9.78 -20.79
N VAL A 143 -32.34 -8.47 -20.59
CA VAL A 143 -33.30 -7.49 -21.14
C VAL A 143 -33.20 -7.42 -22.67
N MET A 144 -31.99 -7.45 -23.23
CA MET A 144 -31.77 -7.43 -24.67
C MET A 144 -32.33 -8.67 -25.37
N GLU A 145 -32.18 -9.85 -24.78
CA GLU A 145 -32.78 -11.09 -25.29
C GLU A 145 -34.31 -11.01 -25.35
N LYS A 146 -34.94 -10.50 -24.27
CA LYS A 146 -36.40 -10.28 -24.24
C LYS A 146 -36.85 -9.27 -25.29
N HIS A 147 -36.13 -8.17 -25.45
CA HIS A 147 -36.43 -7.19 -26.50
C HIS A 147 -36.31 -7.82 -27.90
N GLY A 148 -35.30 -8.66 -28.13
CA GLY A 148 -35.16 -9.42 -29.37
C GLY A 148 -36.40 -10.26 -29.69
N ALA A 149 -36.91 -11.01 -28.70
CA ALA A 149 -38.13 -11.80 -28.85
C ALA A 149 -39.36 -10.94 -29.20
N VAL A 150 -39.54 -9.80 -28.52
CA VAL A 150 -40.65 -8.87 -28.80
C VAL A 150 -40.58 -8.31 -30.23
N ILE A 151 -39.38 -8.00 -30.72
CA ILE A 151 -39.18 -7.51 -32.09
C ILE A 151 -39.57 -8.60 -33.11
N GLU A 152 -39.24 -9.86 -32.84
CA GLU A 152 -39.60 -10.98 -33.71
C GLU A 152 -41.11 -11.23 -33.73
N ASP A 153 -41.76 -11.21 -32.56
CA ASP A 153 -43.22 -11.30 -32.47
C ASP A 153 -43.90 -10.14 -33.21
N GLN A 154 -43.39 -8.91 -33.09
CA GLN A 154 -43.92 -7.76 -33.82
C GLN A 154 -43.81 -7.95 -35.34
N LYS A 155 -42.70 -8.49 -35.83
CA LYS A 155 -42.51 -8.80 -37.26
C LYS A 155 -43.51 -9.85 -37.74
N ASN A 156 -43.71 -10.91 -36.97
CA ASN A 156 -44.70 -11.95 -37.30
C ASN A 156 -46.11 -11.38 -37.35
N LEU A 157 -46.52 -10.62 -36.32
CA LEU A 157 -47.85 -10.02 -36.24
C LEU A 157 -48.11 -9.03 -37.38
N THR A 158 -47.10 -8.24 -37.75
CA THR A 158 -47.21 -7.31 -38.89
C THR A 158 -47.30 -8.03 -40.23
N ALA A 159 -46.57 -9.14 -40.42
CA ALA A 159 -46.69 -9.99 -41.61
C ALA A 159 -48.09 -10.64 -41.71
N GLU A 160 -48.63 -11.14 -40.59
CA GLU A 160 -50.00 -11.68 -40.54
C GLU A 160 -51.05 -10.62 -40.90
N LEU A 161 -50.93 -9.42 -40.34
CA LEU A 161 -51.83 -8.31 -40.66
C LEU A 161 -51.77 -7.92 -42.13
N GLN A 162 -50.58 -7.90 -42.73
CA GLN A 162 -50.41 -7.67 -44.18
C GLN A 162 -51.12 -8.74 -45.01
N MET A 163 -50.99 -10.01 -44.60
CA MET A 163 -51.70 -11.14 -45.21
C MET A 163 -53.23 -10.97 -45.13
N PHE A 164 -53.78 -10.59 -43.98
CA PHE A 164 -55.21 -10.31 -43.82
C PHE A 164 -55.68 -9.17 -44.71
N LYS A 165 -54.98 -8.03 -44.72
CA LYS A 165 -55.30 -6.89 -45.60
C LYS A 165 -55.25 -7.29 -47.07
N LYS A 166 -54.31 -8.15 -47.48
CA LYS A 166 -54.24 -8.68 -48.84
C LYS A 166 -55.46 -9.53 -49.18
N LYS A 167 -55.88 -10.43 -48.28
CA LYS A 167 -57.10 -11.24 -48.45
C LYS A 167 -58.35 -10.36 -48.56
N GLU A 168 -58.46 -9.32 -47.73
CA GLU A 168 -59.58 -8.36 -47.77
C GLU A 168 -59.63 -7.61 -49.12
N ARG A 169 -58.49 -7.10 -49.60
CA ARG A 169 -58.40 -6.45 -50.92
C ARG A 169 -58.80 -7.41 -52.04
N MET A 170 -58.29 -8.65 -52.01
CA MET A 170 -58.66 -9.67 -53.00
C MET A 170 -60.16 -9.97 -52.99
N LEU A 171 -60.76 -10.13 -51.81
CA LEU A 171 -62.18 -10.40 -51.68
C LEU A 171 -63.03 -9.23 -52.23
N LYS A 172 -62.64 -7.98 -51.94
CA LYS A 172 -63.27 -6.78 -52.51
C LYS A 172 -63.23 -6.78 -54.04
N ILE A 173 -62.09 -7.15 -54.63
CA ILE A 173 -61.95 -7.26 -56.10
C ILE A 173 -62.86 -8.35 -56.65
N VAL A 174 -62.90 -9.54 -56.04
CA VAL A 174 -63.77 -10.65 -56.49
C VAL A 174 -65.24 -10.23 -56.46
N ILE A 175 -65.70 -9.62 -55.35
CA ILE A 175 -67.07 -9.13 -55.23
C ILE A 175 -67.38 -8.10 -56.32
N ALA A 176 -66.48 -7.14 -56.57
CA ALA A 176 -66.68 -6.13 -57.62
C ALA A 176 -66.82 -6.76 -59.01
N VAL A 177 -65.97 -7.73 -59.36
CA VAL A 177 -66.05 -8.46 -60.63
C VAL A 177 -67.37 -9.24 -60.75
N MET A 178 -67.79 -9.93 -59.68
CA MET A 178 -69.06 -10.67 -59.67
C MET A 178 -70.26 -9.74 -59.90
N VAL A 179 -70.28 -8.57 -59.27
CA VAL A 179 -71.34 -7.56 -59.48
C VAL A 179 -71.37 -7.09 -60.94
N LEU A 180 -70.21 -6.85 -61.56
CA LEU A 180 -70.13 -6.48 -62.98
C LEU A 180 -70.67 -7.59 -63.90
N ILE A 181 -70.33 -8.85 -63.63
CA ILE A 181 -70.85 -10.00 -64.38
C ILE A 181 -72.38 -10.07 -64.26
N ILE A 182 -72.92 -9.98 -63.04
CA ILE A 182 -74.38 -10.02 -62.81
C ILE A 182 -75.06 -8.87 -63.55
N ALA A 183 -74.52 -7.64 -63.48
CA ALA A 183 -75.06 -6.49 -64.19
C ALA A 183 -75.08 -6.71 -65.72
N PHE A 184 -74.00 -7.26 -66.28
CA PHE A 184 -73.94 -7.61 -67.71
C PHE A 184 -74.99 -8.67 -68.10
N GLN A 185 -75.16 -9.71 -67.28
CA GLN A 185 -76.16 -10.76 -67.51
C GLN A 185 -77.59 -10.19 -67.48
N VAL A 186 -77.91 -9.29 -66.53
CA VAL A 186 -79.23 -8.62 -66.45
C VAL A 186 -79.49 -7.73 -67.67
N MET A 187 -78.49 -6.96 -68.13
CA MET A 187 -78.61 -6.12 -69.33
C MET A 187 -78.74 -6.92 -70.63
N SER A 188 -78.33 -8.19 -70.65
CA SER A 188 -78.38 -9.07 -71.83
C SER A 188 -79.65 -9.93 -71.92
N LEU A 189 -80.56 -9.84 -70.93
CA LEU A 189 -81.84 -10.54 -70.99
C LEU A 189 -82.81 -9.82 -71.95
N PRO A 190 -83.37 -10.52 -72.96
CA PRO A 190 -84.30 -9.91 -73.88
C PRO A 190 -85.66 -9.68 -73.20
N GLU A 191 -86.11 -8.41 -73.24
CA GLU A 191 -87.42 -7.86 -72.87
C GLU A 191 -87.53 -7.15 -71.48
N PHE A 192 -87.00 -5.92 -71.42
CA PHE A 192 -87.57 -4.83 -70.60
C PHE A 192 -87.91 -3.62 -71.50
N GLY A 193 -88.67 -3.90 -72.56
CA GLY A 193 -89.11 -2.89 -73.51
C GLY A 193 -90.34 -3.37 -74.26
N LYS A 194 -91.53 -3.16 -73.67
CA LYS A 194 -92.84 -3.09 -74.37
C LYS A 194 -93.96 -2.69 -73.38
N THR A 195 -94.11 -1.40 -73.14
CA THR A 195 -95.44 -0.77 -73.01
C THR A 195 -95.40 0.56 -73.75
N MET A 196 -95.74 0.51 -75.04
CA MET A 196 -96.01 1.67 -75.90
C MET A 196 -97.31 2.41 -75.47
N PRO A 197 -97.47 3.69 -75.83
CA PRO A 197 -98.53 4.56 -75.34
C PRO A 197 -99.86 4.28 -76.04
N ARG A 198 -100.98 4.45 -75.33
CA ARG A 198 -102.32 4.45 -75.92
C ARG A 198 -102.86 5.89 -75.93
N GLN A 199 -102.76 6.56 -77.07
CA GLN A 199 -103.73 7.60 -77.41
C GLN A 199 -105.09 6.93 -77.60
N LEU A 200 -106.15 7.51 -77.04
CA LEU A 200 -107.53 7.40 -77.53
C LEU A 200 -108.38 8.51 -76.87
N VAL A 201 -108.93 9.36 -77.75
CA VAL A 201 -109.91 10.45 -77.60
C VAL A 201 -109.39 11.77 -77.05
#